data_AF-A0A962E9I0-F1
#
_entry.id   AF-A0A962E9I0-F1
#
_cell.length_a   1.000
_cell.length_b   1.000
_cell.length_c   1.000
_cell.angle_alpha   90.00
_cell.angle_beta   90.00
_cell.angle_gamma   90.00
#
_symmetry.space_group_name_H-M   'P 1'
#
loop_
_entity.id
_entity.type
_entity.pdbx_description
1 polymer ?
#
loop_
_entity_poly.entity_id
_entity_poly.type
_entity_poly.pdbx_seq_one_letter_code
_entity_poly.pdbx_strand_id
1 'polypeptide(L)'
;MSWSYACVLIAALMPLLFTGYAKFAGPGFNNRHPRDFLAGLQGPRARAHAAQQNSFEAFPLFAASVLMAHQTGVNPQTIDLLAMAWVPLRLAYGVFYIIDKATLRSLVWLLASLIWISLMVMAVV
;
A
#
# COMPACT_ATOMS: atom_id res chain seq x y z
N MET A 1 -16.72 13.32 9.08
CA MET A 1 -16.09 12.21 8.31
C MET A 1 -14.60 12.29 8.58
N SER A 2 -14.00 11.27 9.20
CA SER A 2 -12.56 11.27 9.52
C SER A 2 -11.76 10.93 8.26
N TRP A 3 -10.71 11.69 7.96
CA TRP A 3 -9.89 11.52 6.76
C TRP A 3 -9.20 10.15 6.70
N SER A 4 -8.98 9.52 7.85
CA SER A 4 -8.43 8.17 7.95
C SER A 4 -9.27 7.11 7.26
N TYR A 5 -10.61 7.19 7.27
CA TYR A 5 -11.47 6.25 6.53
C TYR A 5 -11.33 6.41 5.01
N ALA A 6 -11.16 7.65 4.52
CA ALA A 6 -10.84 7.88 3.12
C ALA A 6 -9.48 7.28 2.76
N CYS A 7 -8.49 7.36 3.66
CA CYS A 7 -7.19 6.72 3.49
C CYS A 7 -7.29 5.18 3.44
N VAL A 8 -8.16 4.56 4.25
CA VAL A 8 -8.44 3.10 4.18
C VAL A 8 -9.03 2.73 2.83
N LEU A 9 -9.99 3.51 2.31
CA LEU A 9 -10.55 3.29 0.97
C LEU A 9 -9.47 3.41 -0.11
N ILE A 10 -8.64 4.46 -0.06
CA ILE A 10 -7.53 4.64 -1.01
C ILE A 10 -6.55 3.46 -0.91
N ALA A 11 -6.22 3.02 0.29
CA ALA A 11 -5.34 1.86 0.52
C ALA A 11 -5.91 0.57 -0.07
N ALA A 12 -7.23 0.35 0.04
CA ALA A 12 -7.89 -0.82 -0.53
C ALA A 12 -7.84 -0.84 -2.07
N LEU A 13 -7.89 0.33 -2.71
CA LEU A 13 -7.84 0.48 -4.16
C LEU A 13 -6.41 0.56 -4.71
N MET A 14 -5.42 0.89 -3.86
CA MET A 14 -4.03 1.07 -4.25
C MET A 14 -3.41 -0.11 -5.02
N PRO A 15 -3.61 -1.39 -4.64
CA PRO A 15 -3.09 -2.52 -5.42
C PRO A 15 -3.58 -2.54 -6.87
N LEU A 16 -4.78 -2.01 -7.15
CA LEU A 16 -5.34 -1.96 -8.49
C LEU A 16 -4.57 -0.99 -9.39
N LEU A 17 -4.00 0.08 -8.83
CA LEU A 17 -3.14 1.02 -9.56
C LEU A 17 -1.89 0.30 -10.09
N PHE A 18 -1.21 -0.46 -9.22
CA PHE A 18 -0.02 -1.22 -9.60
C PHE A 18 -0.34 -2.39 -10.54
N THR A 19 -1.47 -3.07 -10.33
CA THR A 19 -1.99 -4.09 -11.26
C THR A 19 -2.23 -3.49 -12.65
N GLY A 20 -2.82 -2.29 -12.70
CA GLY A 20 -3.08 -1.56 -13.94
C GLY A 20 -1.80 -1.28 -14.70
N TYR A 21 -0.76 -0.79 -14.03
CA TYR A 21 0.55 -0.61 -14.64
C TYR A 21 1.14 -1.94 -15.14
N ALA A 22 1.13 -2.99 -14.32
CA ALA A 22 1.64 -4.30 -14.72
C ALA A 22 0.94 -4.85 -15.98
N LYS A 23 -0.39 -4.68 -16.07
CA LYS A 23 -1.21 -5.18 -17.19
C LYS A 23 -1.12 -4.32 -18.45
N PHE A 24 -1.14 -3.00 -18.32
CA PHE A 24 -1.40 -2.10 -19.45
C PHE A 24 -0.21 -1.22 -19.86
N ALA A 25 0.90 -1.19 -19.10
CA ALA A 25 2.11 -0.47 -19.51
C ALA A 25 2.90 -1.14 -20.65
N GLY A 26 2.37 -2.22 -21.24
CA GLY A 26 2.94 -2.87 -22.40
C GLY A 26 1.95 -3.85 -23.04
N PRO A 27 2.24 -4.34 -24.25
CA PRO A 27 1.32 -5.19 -25.00
C PRO A 27 1.14 -6.57 -24.37
N GLY A 28 0.21 -7.35 -24.92
CA GLY A 28 0.08 -8.79 -24.67
C GLY A 28 -0.78 -9.18 -23.47
N PHE A 29 -1.53 -8.25 -22.87
CA PHE A 29 -2.43 -8.60 -21.76
C PHE A 29 -3.41 -9.70 -22.17
N ASN A 30 -3.33 -10.84 -21.49
CA ASN A 30 -4.21 -11.99 -21.71
C ASN A 30 -5.20 -12.12 -20.55
N ASN A 31 -6.46 -11.80 -20.80
CA ASN A 31 -7.51 -11.88 -19.78
C ASN A 31 -8.09 -13.30 -19.59
N ARG A 32 -7.69 -14.29 -20.41
CA ARG A 32 -8.09 -15.69 -20.22
C ARG A 32 -7.32 -16.35 -19.07
N HIS A 33 -6.04 -15.98 -18.92
CA HIS A 33 -5.16 -16.47 -17.86
C HIS A 33 -4.38 -15.30 -17.22
N PRO A 34 -5.07 -14.39 -16.51
CA PRO A 34 -4.48 -13.14 -16.05
C PRO A 34 -3.38 -13.34 -15.01
N ARG A 35 -3.42 -14.44 -14.22
CA ARG A 35 -2.39 -14.73 -13.22
C ARG A 35 -1.10 -15.25 -13.86
N ASP A 36 -1.22 -16.19 -14.79
CA ASP A 36 -0.08 -16.72 -15.54
C ASP A 36 0.60 -15.62 -16.36
N PHE A 37 -0.21 -14.73 -16.97
CA PHE A 37 0.30 -13.54 -17.64
C PHE A 37 1.15 -12.66 -16.70
N LEU A 38 0.63 -12.35 -15.50
CA LEU A 38 1.35 -11.51 -14.53
C LEU A 38 2.62 -12.19 -14.02
N ALA A 39 2.60 -13.51 -13.82
CA ALA A 39 3.76 -14.29 -13.38
C ALA A 39 4.89 -14.33 -14.42
N GLY A 40 4.55 -14.26 -15.71
CA GLY A 40 5.53 -14.21 -16.81
C GLY A 40 6.09 -12.83 -17.13
N LEU A 41 5.64 -11.77 -16.44
CA LEU A 41 6.13 -10.41 -16.69
C LEU A 41 7.61 -10.27 -16.32
N GLN A 42 8.29 -9.32 -16.98
CA GLN A 42 9.69 -8.97 -16.69
C GLN A 42 9.85 -7.45 -16.50
N GLY A 43 11.01 -7.05 -15.97
CA GLY A 43 11.40 -5.64 -15.82
C GLY A 43 10.43 -4.81 -14.97
N PRO A 44 10.14 -3.55 -15.34
CA PRO A 44 9.26 -2.66 -14.58
C PRO A 44 7.86 -3.21 -14.33
N ARG A 45 7.32 -4.00 -15.27
CA ARG A 45 5.97 -4.59 -15.16
C ARG A 45 5.93 -5.71 -14.12
N ALA A 46 6.96 -6.56 -14.06
CA ALA A 46 7.12 -7.55 -13.00
C ALA A 46 7.24 -6.89 -11.63
N ARG A 47 8.03 -5.82 -11.55
CA ARG A 47 8.19 -5.02 -10.33
C ARG A 47 6.89 -4.35 -9.88
N ALA A 48 6.06 -3.87 -10.81
CA ALA A 48 4.72 -3.38 -10.50
C ALA A 48 3.80 -4.49 -9.96
N HIS A 49 3.87 -5.70 -10.52
CA HIS A 49 3.12 -6.85 -10.00
C HIS A 49 3.56 -7.21 -8.57
N ALA A 50 4.87 -7.20 -8.29
CA ALA A 50 5.37 -7.38 -6.93
C ALA A 50 4.93 -6.26 -5.97
N ALA A 51 4.89 -5.00 -6.44
CA ALA A 51 4.36 -3.88 -5.65
C ALA A 51 2.86 -4.03 -5.34
N GLN A 52 2.06 -4.54 -6.27
CA GLN A 52 0.66 -4.93 -6.04
C GLN A 52 0.56 -5.97 -4.91
N GLN A 53 1.32 -7.07 -4.99
CA GLN A 53 1.27 -8.14 -3.98
C GLN A 53 1.65 -7.61 -2.60
N ASN A 54 2.74 -6.87 -2.48
CA ASN A 54 3.13 -6.26 -1.22
C ASN A 54 2.08 -5.27 -0.67
N SER A 55 1.33 -4.61 -1.55
CA SER A 55 0.27 -3.70 -1.12
C SER A 55 -0.95 -4.44 -0.59
N PHE A 56 -1.26 -5.63 -1.11
CA PHE A 56 -2.25 -6.52 -0.51
C PHE A 56 -1.81 -7.07 0.86
N GLU A 57 -0.52 -7.31 1.07
CA GLU A 57 0.01 -7.73 2.37
C GLU A 57 -0.02 -6.61 3.41
N ALA A 58 0.29 -5.37 2.99
CA ALA A 58 0.33 -4.22 3.89
C ALA A 58 -1.07 -3.68 4.25
N PHE A 59 -2.05 -3.84 3.37
CA PHE A 59 -3.40 -3.29 3.55
C PHE A 59 -4.12 -3.77 4.83
N PRO A 60 -4.19 -5.09 5.14
CA PRO A 60 -4.88 -5.57 6.33
C PRO A 60 -4.31 -4.98 7.63
N LEU A 61 -2.98 -4.86 7.72
CA LEU A 61 -2.31 -4.29 8.90
C LEU A 61 -2.68 -2.82 9.09
N PHE A 62 -2.62 -2.04 8.02
CA PHE A 62 -3.00 -0.62 8.06
C PHE A 62 -4.48 -0.43 8.40
N ALA A 63 -5.38 -1.13 7.70
CA ALA A 63 -6.82 -1.04 7.93
C ALA A 63 -7.18 -1.43 9.37
N ALA A 64 -6.64 -2.56 9.87
CA ALA A 64 -6.85 -3.00 11.24
C ALA A 64 -6.33 -1.97 12.25
N SER A 65 -5.13 -1.40 12.04
CA SER A 65 -4.57 -0.40 12.97
C SER A 65 -5.42 0.86 13.08
N VAL A 66 -5.99 1.34 11.97
CA VAL A 66 -6.86 2.53 11.94
C VAL A 66 -8.16 2.24 12.68
N LEU A 67 -8.79 1.10 12.37
CA LEU A 67 -10.04 0.69 13.02
C LEU A 67 -9.86 0.47 14.52
N MET A 68 -8.77 -0.18 14.91
CA MET A 68 -8.43 -0.44 16.30
C MET A 68 -8.21 0.87 17.07
N ALA A 69 -7.45 1.82 16.51
CA ALA A 69 -7.21 3.12 17.13
C ALA A 69 -8.50 3.94 17.31
N HIS A 70 -9.43 3.91 16.35
CA HIS A 70 -10.76 4.51 16.52
C HIS A 70 -11.57 3.82 17.62
N GLN A 71 -11.55 2.49 17.64
CA GLN A 71 -12.31 1.69 18.61
C GLN A 71 -11.88 1.92 20.06
N THR A 72 -10.59 2.20 20.29
CA THR A 72 -10.04 2.41 21.64
C THR A 72 -9.96 3.88 22.03
N GLY A 73 -10.42 4.80 21.18
CA GLY A 73 -10.52 6.22 21.50
C GLY A 73 -9.22 7.01 21.39
N VAL A 74 -8.25 6.55 20.58
CA VAL A 74 -7.05 7.33 20.25
C VAL A 74 -7.48 8.67 19.62
N ASN A 75 -6.73 9.73 19.90
CA ASN A 75 -7.01 11.07 19.41
C ASN A 75 -7.29 11.08 17.88
N PRO A 76 -8.48 11.52 17.42
CA PRO A 76 -8.86 11.44 16.01
C PRO A 76 -7.93 12.22 15.06
N GLN A 77 -7.40 13.36 15.48
CA GLN A 77 -6.46 14.16 14.69
C GLN A 77 -5.13 13.42 14.48
N THR A 78 -4.66 12.70 15.50
CA THR A 78 -3.48 11.83 15.39
C THR A 78 -3.70 10.69 14.40
N ILE A 79 -4.87 10.03 14.45
CA ILE A 79 -5.22 8.95 13.52
C ILE A 79 -5.26 9.49 12.08
N ASP A 80 -5.92 10.63 11.86
CA ASP A 80 -6.02 11.27 10.55
C ASP A 80 -4.64 11.65 9.99
N LEU A 81 -3.78 12.29 10.80
CA LEU A 81 -2.43 12.68 10.37
C LEU A 81 -1.59 11.47 9.95
N LEU A 82 -1.59 10.41 10.76
CA LEU A 82 -0.82 9.20 10.48
C LEU A 82 -1.36 8.46 9.25
N ALA A 83 -2.69 8.34 9.11
CA ALA A 83 -3.31 7.72 7.94
C ALA A 83 -3.00 8.50 6.65
N MET A 84 -3.08 9.83 6.70
CA MET A 84 -2.73 10.69 5.57
C MET A 84 -1.25 10.63 5.21
N ALA A 85 -0.35 10.40 6.16
CA ALA A 85 1.08 10.20 5.90
C ALA A 85 1.38 8.82 5.29
N TRP A 86 0.61 7.79 5.66
CA TRP A 86 0.83 6.42 5.18
C TRP A 86 0.60 6.27 3.67
N VAL A 87 -0.48 6.87 3.15
CA VAL A 87 -0.86 6.79 1.72
C VAL A 87 0.27 7.24 0.77
N PRO A 88 0.84 8.46 0.88
CA PRO A 88 1.91 8.90 0.00
C PRO A 88 3.19 8.07 0.17
N LEU A 89 3.51 7.60 1.38
CA LEU A 89 4.66 6.69 1.58
C LEU A 89 4.51 5.40 0.79
N ARG A 90 3.30 4.84 0.73
CA ARG A 90 3.00 3.62 -0.03
C ARG A 90 2.92 3.84 -1.53
N LEU A 91 2.45 5.01 -1.97
CA LEU A 91 2.55 5.40 -3.38
C LEU A 91 4.02 5.55 -3.80
N ALA A 92 4.84 6.23 -2.99
CA ALA A 92 6.28 6.37 -3.21
C ALA A 92 6.99 5.01 -3.20
N TYR A 93 6.63 4.10 -2.28
CA TYR A 93 7.10 2.73 -2.24
C TYR A 93 6.89 2.02 -3.59
N GLY A 94 5.66 2.08 -4.12
CA GLY A 94 5.33 1.47 -5.41
C GLY A 94 6.12 2.08 -6.58
N VAL A 95 6.27 3.40 -6.60
CA VAL A 95 7.10 4.09 -7.61
C VAL A 95 8.55 3.61 -7.54
N PHE A 96 9.17 3.64 -6.36
CA PHE A 96 10.56 3.17 -6.17
C PHE A 96 10.73 1.69 -6.48
N TYR A 97 9.69 0.88 -6.29
CA TYR A 97 9.65 -0.50 -6.74
C TYR A 97 9.75 -0.58 -8.26
N ILE A 98 8.91 0.15 -9.00
CA ILE A 98 8.85 0.11 -10.46
C ILE A 98 10.18 0.59 -11.08
N ILE A 99 10.76 1.67 -10.55
CA ILE A 99 12.03 2.26 -11.05
C ILE A 99 13.30 1.64 -10.45
N ASP A 100 13.17 0.53 -9.69
CA ASP A 100 14.29 -0.26 -9.15
C ASP A 100 15.23 0.49 -8.19
N LYS A 101 14.69 1.39 -7.36
CA LYS A 101 15.44 2.12 -6.33
C LYS A 101 15.37 1.40 -4.98
N ALA A 102 16.13 0.31 -4.85
CA ALA A 102 16.06 -0.62 -3.71
C ALA A 102 16.20 0.05 -2.33
N THR A 103 17.20 0.91 -2.12
CA THR A 103 17.42 1.56 -0.81
C THR A 103 16.27 2.49 -0.42
N LEU A 104 15.80 3.33 -1.36
CA LEU A 104 14.67 4.23 -1.12
C LEU A 104 13.39 3.45 -0.86
N ARG A 105 13.17 2.36 -1.60
CA ARG A 105 12.04 1.43 -1.40
C ARG A 105 12.04 0.88 0.03
N SER A 106 13.16 0.38 0.54
CA SER A 106 13.24 -0.14 1.91
C SER A 106 13.02 0.95 2.96
N LEU A 107 13.55 2.16 2.73
CA LEU A 107 13.37 3.28 3.65
C LEU A 107 11.89 3.67 3.78
N VAL A 108 11.18 3.90 2.68
CA VAL A 108 9.77 4.29 2.74
C VAL A 108 8.87 3.15 3.22
N TRP A 109 9.26 1.89 2.97
CA TRP A 109 8.58 0.72 3.54
C TRP A 109 8.68 0.70 5.07
N LEU A 110 9.87 0.99 5.62
CA LEU A 110 10.07 1.07 7.06
C LEU A 110 9.23 2.21 7.66
N LEU A 111 9.28 3.41 7.07
CA LEU A 111 8.50 4.56 7.54
C LEU A 111 6.99 4.28 7.50
N ALA A 112 6.48 3.69 6.41
CA ALA A 112 5.08 3.29 6.33
C ALA A 112 4.71 2.20 7.35
N SER A 113 5.66 1.31 7.67
CA SER A 113 5.42 0.25 8.64
C SER A 113 5.33 0.78 10.06
N LEU A 114 6.20 1.73 10.41
CA LEU A 114 6.16 2.41 11.71
C LEU A 114 4.81 3.06 11.97
N ILE A 115 4.13 3.59 10.95
CA ILE A 115 2.81 4.22 11.14
C ILE A 115 1.74 3.23 11.64
N TRP A 116 1.55 2.07 10.98
CA TRP A 116 0.54 1.12 11.43
C TRP A 116 0.92 0.49 12.77
N ILE A 117 2.22 0.31 13.03
CA ILE A 117 2.74 -0.12 14.34
C ILE A 117 2.38 0.92 15.41
N SER A 118 2.65 2.20 15.18
CA SER A 118 2.33 3.28 16.12
C SER A 118 0.83 3.36 16.41
N LEU A 119 -0.03 3.23 15.40
CA LEU A 119 -1.47 3.19 15.60
C LEU A 119 -1.91 2.01 16.48
N MET A 120 -1.36 0.82 16.25
CA MET A 120 -1.62 -0.36 17.09
C MET A 120 -1.11 -0.16 18.52
N VAL A 121 0.10 0.37 18.70
CA VAL A 121 0.69 0.63 20.02
C VAL A 121 -0.14 1.65 20.80
N MET A 122 -0.54 2.76 20.18
CA MET A 122 -1.42 3.73 20.83
C MET A 122 -2.79 3.16 21.17
N ALA A 123 -3.24 2.15 20.44
CA ALA A 123 -4.55 1.56 20.68
C ALA A 123 -4.54 0.53 21.82
N VAL A 124 -3.40 -0.04 22.21
CA VAL A 124 -3.30 -0.99 23.33
C VAL A 124 -2.94 -0.34 24.67
N VAL A 125 -2.57 0.95 24.67
CA VAL A 125 -2.19 1.73 25.87
C VAL A 125 -3.35 2.60 26.29
#